data_AF-A0A7X9XDR5-F1
#
_entry.id   AF-A0A7X9XDR5-F1
#
_cell.length_a   1.000
_cell.length_b   1.000
_cell.length_c   1.000
_cell.angle_alpha   90.00
_cell.angle_beta   90.00
_cell.angle_gamma   90.00
#
_symmetry.space_group_name_H-M   'P 1'
#
loop_
_entity.id
_entity.type
_entity.pdbx_description
1 polymer ?
#
loop_
_entity_poly.entity_id
_entity_poly.type
_entity_poly.pdbx_seq_one_letter_code
_entity_poly.pdbx_strand_id
1 'polypeptide(L)'
;MAITKRCIVSFDMKFVASSKDVEGYTKRMLDVSRKIANGEKVSGIELELARAAVTEGIEASIELAMKSAIVGRLKDELREPQVSCGNFRVGFKR
;
A
#
# COMPACT_ATOMS: atom_id res chain seq x y z
N MET A 1 20.72 -29.01 17.00
CA MET A 1 19.48 -28.43 16.42
C MET A 1 19.61 -26.92 16.47
N ALA A 2 19.62 -26.23 15.32
CA ALA A 2 19.61 -24.78 15.30
C ALA A 2 18.19 -24.30 15.63
N ILE A 3 18.00 -23.73 16.82
CA ILE A 3 16.73 -23.12 17.23
C ILE A 3 16.60 -21.80 16.48
N THR A 4 15.76 -21.77 15.45
CA THR A 4 15.38 -20.52 14.79
C THR A 4 14.50 -19.73 15.75
N LYS A 5 15.05 -18.69 16.38
CA LYS A 5 14.25 -17.76 17.21
C LYS A 5 13.35 -16.94 16.29
N ARG A 6 12.04 -17.00 16.51
CA ARG A 6 11.07 -16.13 15.82
C ARG A 6 10.90 -14.87 16.63
N CYS A 7 11.15 -13.72 16.01
CA CYS A 7 10.91 -12.41 16.59
C CYS A 7 9.72 -11.75 15.86
N ILE A 8 8.81 -11.14 16.61
CA ILE A 8 7.73 -10.32 16.07
C ILE A 8 8.02 -8.89 16.49
N VAL A 9 8.11 -7.99 15.52
CA VAL A 9 8.27 -6.55 15.74
C VAL A 9 6.97 -5.86 15.38
N SER A 10 6.49 -4.99 16.24
CA SER A 10 5.29 -4.19 16.01
C SER A 10 5.58 -2.74 16.35
N PHE A 11 5.22 -1.85 15.44
CA PHE A 11 5.34 -0.41 15.61
C PHE A 11 4.01 0.25 15.24
N ASP A 12 3.71 1.35 15.93
CA ASP A 12 2.57 2.21 15.60
C ASP A 12 3.10 3.43 14.84
N MET A 13 2.42 3.78 13.75
CA MET A 13 2.83 4.88 12.88
C MET A 13 1.61 5.70 12.48
N LYS A 14 1.69 7.00 12.71
CA LYS A 14 0.64 7.96 12.33
C LYS A 14 1.01 8.64 11.02
N PHE A 15 0.12 8.53 10.03
CA PHE A 15 0.17 9.31 8.81
C PHE A 15 -0.87 10.42 8.85
N VAL A 16 -0.51 11.60 8.37
CA VAL A 16 -1.42 12.73 8.18
C VAL A 16 -1.25 13.19 6.74
N ALA A 17 -2.31 13.06 5.94
CA ALA A 17 -2.37 13.61 4.60
C ALA A 17 -3.04 14.98 4.66
N SER A 18 -2.47 15.99 4.00
CA SER A 18 -3.13 17.27 3.85
C SER A 18 -4.25 17.20 2.80
N SER A 19 -5.19 18.13 2.83
CA SER A 19 -6.25 18.20 1.80
C SER A 19 -5.66 18.30 0.38
N LYS A 20 -4.53 18.99 0.21
CA LYS A 20 -3.82 19.09 -1.08
C LYS A 20 -3.29 17.74 -1.56
N ASP A 21 -2.79 16.92 -0.63
CA ASP A 21 -2.28 15.59 -0.97
C ASP A 21 -3.42 14.66 -1.39
N VAL A 22 -4.56 14.75 -0.68
CA VAL A 22 -5.78 14.00 -1.04
C VAL A 22 -6.28 14.42 -2.42
N GLU A 23 -6.38 15.72 -2.70
CA GLU A 23 -6.78 16.22 -4.03
C GLU A 23 -5.83 15.77 -5.14
N GLY A 24 -4.52 15.81 -4.88
CA GLY A 24 -3.51 15.31 -5.82
C GLY A 24 -3.69 13.82 -6.12
N TYR A 25 -3.98 13.03 -5.08
CA TYR A 25 -4.29 11.61 -5.22
C TYR A 25 -5.58 11.38 -5.99
N THR A 26 -6.63 12.16 -5.73
CA THR A 26 -7.90 12.09 -6.47
C THR A 26 -7.69 12.35 -7.95
N LYS A 27 -6.92 13.37 -8.33
CA LYS A 27 -6.59 13.64 -9.74
C LYS A 27 -5.87 12.46 -10.39
N ARG A 28 -4.89 11.87 -9.70
CA ARG A 28 -4.19 10.68 -10.18
C ARG A 28 -5.14 9.49 -10.39
N MET A 29 -6.08 9.27 -9.48
CA MET A 29 -7.08 8.21 -9.64
C MET A 29 -8.02 8.48 -10.80
N LEU A 30 -8.43 9.73 -11.03
CA LEU A 30 -9.23 10.09 -12.20
C LEU A 30 -8.50 9.80 -13.52
N ASP A 31 -7.19 10.06 -13.58
CA ASP A 31 -6.38 9.70 -14.76
C ASP A 31 -6.31 8.19 -14.97
N VAL A 32 -6.14 7.42 -13.88
CA VAL A 32 -6.19 5.94 -13.93
C VAL A 32 -7.56 5.47 -14.42
N SER A 33 -8.66 6.04 -13.91
CA SER A 33 -10.01 5.72 -14.37
C SER A 33 -10.23 6.03 -15.84
N ARG A 34 -9.69 7.14 -16.36
CA ARG A 34 -9.74 7.45 -17.80
C ARG A 34 -9.00 6.42 -18.63
N LYS A 35 -7.80 6.00 -18.22
CA LYS A 35 -7.05 4.95 -18.91
C LYS A 35 -7.84 3.64 -18.97
N ILE A 36 -8.46 3.25 -17.85
CA ILE A 36 -9.33 2.07 -17.79
C ILE A 36 -10.50 2.22 -18.78
N ALA A 37 -11.17 3.37 -18.79
CA ALA A 37 -12.32 3.63 -19.66
C ALA A 37 -11.95 3.62 -21.16
N ASN A 38 -10.75 4.08 -21.50
CA ASN A 38 -10.21 4.07 -22.85
C ASN A 38 -9.69 2.69 -23.30
N GLY A 39 -9.72 1.68 -22.42
CA GLY A 39 -9.16 0.36 -22.70
C GLY A 39 -7.63 0.32 -22.74
N GLU A 40 -6.96 1.34 -22.18
CA GLU A 40 -5.50 1.38 -22.08
C GLU A 40 -5.01 0.35 -21.06
N LYS A 41 -3.76 -0.11 -21.23
CA LYS A 41 -3.14 -1.02 -20.26
C LYS A 41 -2.83 -0.27 -18.96
N VAL A 42 -3.32 -0.84 -17.86
CA VAL A 42 -3.14 -0.33 -16.51
C VAL A 42 -2.56 -1.45 -15.66
N SER A 43 -1.70 -1.12 -14.69
CA SER A 43 -1.09 -2.15 -13.85
C SER A 43 -2.14 -2.81 -12.94
N GLY A 44 -1.89 -4.06 -12.53
CA GLY A 44 -2.80 -4.78 -11.62
C GLY A 44 -3.03 -4.03 -10.30
N ILE A 45 -1.98 -3.36 -9.79
CA ILE A 45 -2.07 -2.53 -8.57
C ILE A 45 -2.96 -1.31 -8.83
N GLU A 46 -2.79 -0.60 -9.95
CA GLU A 46 -3.63 0.56 -10.28
C GLU A 46 -5.11 0.17 -10.44
N LEU A 47 -5.38 -1.02 -10.96
CA LEU A 47 -6.73 -1.58 -11.04
C LEU A 47 -7.33 -1.84 -9.65
N GLU A 48 -6.57 -2.40 -8.72
CA GLU A 48 -7.03 -2.58 -7.34
C GLU A 48 -7.25 -1.26 -6.60
N LEU A 49 -6.35 -0.29 -6.80
CA LEU A 49 -6.50 1.06 -6.24
C LEU A 49 -7.75 1.76 -6.77
N ALA A 50 -8.01 1.65 -8.08
CA ALA A 50 -9.21 2.19 -8.69
C ALA A 50 -10.48 1.49 -8.18
N ARG A 51 -10.44 0.16 -7.99
CA ARG A 51 -11.56 -0.59 -7.39
C ARG A 51 -11.83 -0.12 -5.96
N ALA A 52 -10.82 -0.04 -5.11
CA ALA A 52 -10.95 0.43 -3.73
C ALA A 52 -11.52 1.86 -3.68
N ALA A 53 -11.06 2.74 -4.58
CA ALA A 53 -11.56 4.11 -4.68
C ALA A 53 -13.06 4.17 -5.00
N VAL A 54 -13.54 3.28 -5.88
CA VAL A 54 -14.95 3.23 -6.31
C VAL A 54 -15.85 2.56 -5.27
N THR A 55 -15.37 1.53 -4.58
CA THR A 55 -16.20 0.75 -3.64
C THR A 55 -16.26 1.35 -2.24
N GLU A 56 -15.13 1.88 -1.76
CA GLU A 56 -14.96 2.29 -0.35
C GLU A 56 -14.53 3.76 -0.21
N GLY A 57 -14.32 4.46 -1.34
CA GLY A 57 -13.92 5.86 -1.37
C GLY A 57 -12.42 6.08 -1.51
N ILE A 58 -12.03 7.33 -1.76
CA ILE A 58 -10.64 7.71 -2.07
C ILE A 58 -9.68 7.38 -0.91
N GLU A 59 -10.16 7.49 0.33
CA GLU A 59 -9.38 7.22 1.54
C GLU A 59 -8.94 5.76 1.62
N ALA A 60 -9.83 4.81 1.28
CA ALA A 60 -9.50 3.39 1.23
C ALA A 60 -8.44 3.06 0.16
N SER A 61 -8.50 3.75 -0.98
CA SER A 61 -7.48 3.66 -2.03
C SER A 61 -6.12 4.18 -1.55
N ILE A 62 -6.10 5.33 -0.87
CA ILE A 62 -4.89 5.90 -0.26
C ILE A 62 -4.31 4.94 0.77
N GLU A 63 -5.14 4.36 1.65
CA GLU A 63 -4.70 3.35 2.61
C GLU A 63 -4.06 2.15 1.91
N LEU A 64 -4.70 1.59 0.87
CA LEU A 64 -4.19 0.44 0.14
C LEU A 64 -2.85 0.74 -0.56
N ALA A 65 -2.71 1.93 -1.14
CA ALA A 65 -1.46 2.39 -1.72
C ALA A 65 -0.35 2.49 -0.67
N MET A 66 -0.66 3.05 0.51
CA MET A 66 0.30 3.14 1.60
C MET A 66 0.69 1.76 2.15
N LYS A 67 -0.25 0.82 2.33
CA LYS A 67 0.08 -0.56 2.74
C LYS A 67 1.05 -1.20 1.76
N SER A 68 0.75 -1.08 0.46
CA SER A 68 1.56 -1.66 -0.60
C SER A 68 2.98 -1.06 -0.61
N ALA A 69 3.09 0.27 -0.47
CA ALA A 69 4.38 0.96 -0.42
C ALA A 69 5.21 0.57 0.81
N ILE A 70 4.60 0.52 2.00
CA ILE A 70 5.27 0.14 3.25
C ILE A 70 5.75 -1.31 3.17
N VAL A 71 4.89 -2.24 2.75
CA VAL A 71 5.27 -3.65 2.61
C VAL A 71 6.39 -3.83 1.59
N GLY A 72 6.36 -3.08 0.48
CA GLY A 72 7.43 -3.08 -0.51
C GLY A 72 8.77 -2.67 0.12
N ARG A 73 8.81 -1.51 0.78
CA ARG A 73 10.03 -1.01 1.44
C ARG A 73 10.54 -1.94 2.53
N LEU A 74 9.64 -2.50 3.35
CA LEU A 74 10.03 -3.45 4.40
C LEU A 74 10.65 -4.72 3.81
N LYS A 75 10.12 -5.22 2.69
CA LYS A 75 10.72 -6.38 1.99
C LYS A 75 12.09 -6.06 1.43
N ASP A 76 12.28 -4.86 0.91
CA ASP A 76 13.55 -4.45 0.30
C ASP A 76 14.63 -4.16 1.35
N GLU A 77 14.30 -3.38 2.39
CA GLU A 77 15.25 -2.98 3.43
C GLU A 77 15.61 -4.11 4.39
N LEU A 78 14.66 -5.00 4.71
CA LEU A 78 14.90 -6.11 5.64
C LEU A 78 15.40 -7.38 4.94
N ARG A 79 15.83 -7.27 3.68
CA ARG A 79 16.37 -8.37 2.90
C ARG A 79 17.81 -8.67 3.35
N GLU A 80 17.94 -9.43 4.42
CA GLU A 80 19.25 -9.90 4.89
C GLU A 80 19.48 -11.39 4.56
N PRO A 81 20.70 -11.79 4.15
CA PRO A 81 21.00 -13.19 3.82
C PRO A 81 20.82 -14.15 5.00
N GLN A 82 20.91 -13.63 6.23
CA GLN A 82 20.92 -14.41 7.46
C GLN A 82 19.55 -14.44 8.16
N VAL A 83 18.59 -13.60 7.73
CA VAL A 83 17.28 -13.44 8.39
C VAL A 83 16.18 -13.44 7.34
N SER A 84 15.22 -14.37 7.48
CA SER A 84 14.01 -14.37 6.66
C SER A 84 12.96 -13.47 7.29
N CYS A 85 12.72 -12.30 6.70
CA CYS A 85 11.64 -11.39 7.08
C CYS A 85 10.41 -11.67 6.21
N GLY A 86 9.29 -12.05 6.85
CA GLY A 86 8.04 -12.39 6.18
C GLY A 86 6.82 -12.11 7.05
N ASN A 87 5.62 -12.34 6.53
CA ASN A 87 4.34 -12.07 7.21
C ASN A 87 4.15 -10.59 7.62
N PHE A 88 4.50 -9.66 6.73
CA PHE A 88 4.21 -8.25 6.92
C PHE A 88 2.70 -8.00 6.97
N ARG A 89 2.24 -7.40 8.07
CA ARG A 89 0.86 -6.95 8.25
C ARG A 89 0.87 -5.47 8.56
N VAL A 90 0.24 -4.67 7.69
CA VAL A 90 0.00 -3.25 7.91
C VAL A 90 -1.49 -3.03 8.10
N GLY A 91 -1.87 -2.58 9.30
CA GLY A 91 -3.25 -2.22 9.62
C GLY A 91 -3.34 -0.72 9.89
N PHE A 92 -4.46 -0.10 9.50
CA PHE A 92 -4.82 1.24 9.94
C PHE A 92 -5.84 1.11 11.07
N LYS A 93 -5.65 1.89 12.13
CA LYS A 93 -6.65 2.05 13.18
C LYS A 93 -7.66 3.08 12.69
N ARG A 94 -8.95 2.73 12.72
CA ARG A 94 -10.07 3.68 12.52
C ARG A 94 -10.45 4.31 13.84
#